data_AF-A0A6T0ACV4-F1
#
_entry.id   AF-A0A6T0ACV4-F1
#
_cell.length_a   1.000
_cell.length_b   1.000
_cell.length_c   1.000
_cell.angle_alpha   90.00
_cell.angle_beta   90.00
_cell.angle_gamma   90.00
#
_symmetry.space_group_name_H-M   'P 1'
#
loop_
_entity.id
_entity.type
_entity.pdbx_description
1 polymer ?
#
loop_
_entity_poly.entity_id
_entity_poly.type
_entity_poly.pdbx_seq_one_letter_code
_entity_poly.pdbx_strand_id
1 'polypeptide(L)'
;MGRQIRGQRKGRGSVFTSHTKHRKGPGALRALDYAERNGYIRGVVRELVHDPGRGAPLVRVQFNSPYKYKKINEQWTATEGTYTGQFIYCGKRATLIPGNILPLESMPPGTVINNVEKQAGDKGKFAKTSGGFAQIIQHIEVIEIPN
;
A
#
# COMPACT_ATOMS: atom_id res chain seq x y z
N MET A 1 11.84 4.83 -47.01
CA MET A 1 11.32 3.94 -45.93
C MET A 1 11.71 4.54 -44.59
N GLY A 2 10.75 4.92 -43.73
CA GLY A 2 11.02 5.67 -42.50
C GLY A 2 11.54 4.80 -41.35
N ARG A 3 12.46 5.32 -40.54
CA ARG A 3 13.01 4.62 -39.37
C ARG A 3 12.08 4.79 -38.16
N GLN A 4 11.87 3.73 -37.39
CA GLN A 4 11.10 3.79 -36.13
C GLN A 4 11.71 4.79 -35.14
N ILE A 5 10.87 5.64 -34.56
CA ILE A 5 11.29 6.66 -33.59
C ILE A 5 11.63 6.03 -32.23
N ARG A 6 12.39 6.75 -31.41
CA ARG A 6 12.84 6.28 -30.08
C ARG A 6 11.68 5.84 -29.19
N GLY A 7 10.53 6.53 -29.23
CA GLY A 7 9.34 6.16 -28.45
C GLY A 7 8.82 4.77 -28.77
N GLN A 8 8.66 4.45 -30.06
CA GLN A 8 8.23 3.12 -30.52
C GLN A 8 9.20 2.03 -30.09
N ARG A 9 10.51 2.31 -30.11
CA ARG A 9 11.54 1.35 -29.68
C ARG A 9 11.50 1.01 -28.19
N LYS A 10 10.93 1.87 -27.33
CA LYS A 10 10.85 1.61 -25.88
C LYS A 10 9.92 0.45 -25.53
N GLY A 11 8.83 0.25 -26.28
CA GLY A 11 7.86 -0.82 -26.03
C GLY A 11 8.38 -2.25 -26.30
N ARG A 12 9.52 -2.38 -27.00
CA ARG A 12 10.09 -3.68 -27.38
C ARG A 12 10.69 -4.47 -26.20
N GLY A 13 10.91 -3.83 -25.05
CA GLY A 13 11.45 -4.52 -23.87
C GLY A 13 12.93 -4.94 -23.99
N SER A 14 13.73 -4.21 -24.75
CA SER A 14 15.19 -4.44 -24.86
C SER A 14 15.97 -3.65 -23.79
N VAL A 15 16.83 -2.71 -24.19
CA VAL A 15 17.65 -1.89 -23.28
C VAL A 15 16.84 -0.92 -22.41
N PHE A 16 15.55 -0.73 -22.70
CA PHE A 16 14.65 0.16 -21.96
C PHE A 16 13.89 -0.55 -20.83
N THR A 17 14.27 -1.78 -20.49
CA THR A 17 13.72 -2.49 -19.33
C THR A 17 14.11 -1.80 -18.03
N SER A 18 13.28 -1.95 -16.99
CA SER A 18 13.57 -1.35 -15.69
C SER A 18 14.75 -2.05 -15.03
N HIS A 19 15.72 -1.28 -14.53
CA HIS A 19 16.82 -1.83 -13.73
C HIS A 19 16.33 -2.19 -12.33
N THR A 20 16.03 -3.48 -12.12
CA THR A 20 15.42 -3.99 -10.87
C THR A 20 16.38 -4.76 -9.96
N LYS A 21 17.64 -4.97 -10.37
CA LYS A 21 18.61 -5.85 -9.67
C LYS A 21 18.76 -5.59 -8.16
N HIS A 22 18.77 -4.32 -7.75
CA HIS A 22 18.97 -3.94 -6.35
C HIS A 22 17.69 -3.52 -5.63
N ARG A 23 16.52 -3.60 -6.30
CA ARG A 23 15.23 -3.29 -5.69
C ARG A 23 14.91 -4.34 -4.62
N LYS A 24 14.34 -3.88 -3.51
CA LYS A 24 14.02 -4.69 -2.33
C LYS A 24 12.70 -5.47 -2.47
N GLY A 25 12.04 -5.33 -3.62
CA GLY A 25 10.81 -6.03 -3.97
C GLY A 25 9.61 -5.09 -4.12
N PRO A 26 8.41 -5.64 -4.35
CA PRO A 26 7.21 -4.84 -4.46
C PRO A 26 6.87 -4.24 -3.09
N GLY A 27 6.53 -2.95 -3.07
CA GLY A 27 5.90 -2.31 -1.91
C GLY A 27 4.38 -2.39 -2.06
N ALA A 28 3.76 -3.42 -1.54
CA ALA A 28 2.34 -3.74 -1.70
C ALA A 28 1.70 -4.00 -0.33
N LEU A 29 0.45 -3.59 -0.15
CA LEU A 29 -0.29 -3.91 1.08
C LEU A 29 -0.50 -5.43 1.23
N ARG A 30 -0.90 -5.82 2.43
CA ARG A 30 -1.29 -7.20 2.76
C ARG A 30 -2.42 -7.66 1.84
N ALA A 31 -2.48 -8.96 1.57
CA ALA A 31 -3.65 -9.54 0.91
C ALA A 31 -4.87 -9.47 1.83
N LEU A 32 -5.97 -8.96 1.31
CA LEU A 32 -7.24 -8.86 2.02
C LEU A 32 -7.75 -10.26 2.41
N ASP A 33 -7.86 -10.52 3.70
CA ASP A 33 -8.35 -11.78 4.28
C ASP A 33 -9.51 -11.56 5.25
N TYR A 34 -10.02 -12.63 5.84
CA TYR A 34 -11.14 -12.55 6.78
C TYR A 34 -10.81 -11.71 8.02
N ALA A 35 -9.57 -11.78 8.51
CA ALA A 35 -9.12 -11.05 9.69
C ALA A 35 -9.13 -9.54 9.45
N GLU A 36 -8.66 -9.08 8.28
CA GLU A 36 -8.64 -7.66 7.91
C GLU A 36 -10.05 -7.13 7.59
N ARG A 37 -10.90 -7.93 6.95
CA ARG A 37 -12.28 -7.54 6.60
C ARG A 37 -13.18 -7.32 7.82
N ASN A 38 -13.14 -8.24 8.79
CA ASN A 38 -14.09 -8.24 9.91
C ASN A 38 -13.51 -7.74 11.23
N GLY A 39 -12.17 -7.73 11.35
CA GLY A 39 -11.49 -7.41 12.59
C GLY A 39 -10.29 -6.50 12.35
N TYR A 40 -9.17 -6.87 12.97
CA TYR A 40 -7.87 -6.29 12.71
C TYR A 40 -6.79 -7.34 12.93
N ILE A 41 -5.64 -7.13 12.29
CA ILE A 41 -4.42 -7.88 12.53
C ILE A 41 -3.30 -6.93 12.95
N ARG A 42 -2.55 -7.30 13.98
CA ARG A 42 -1.41 -6.52 14.48
C ARG A 42 -0.11 -7.04 13.88
N GLY A 43 0.69 -6.13 13.34
CA GLY A 43 2.04 -6.35 12.87
C GLY A 43 3.04 -5.47 13.62
N VAL A 44 4.32 -5.88 13.62
CA VAL A 44 5.43 -5.10 14.19
C VAL A 44 6.31 -4.60 13.07
N VAL A 45 6.61 -3.31 13.05
CA VAL A 45 7.61 -2.73 12.15
C VAL A 45 8.98 -3.26 12.55
N ARG A 46 9.60 -4.05 11.66
CA ARG A 46 10.94 -4.61 11.89
C ARG A 46 12.03 -3.65 11.47
N GLU A 47 11.88 -3.05 10.30
CA GLU A 47 12.87 -2.14 9.73
C GLU A 47 12.24 -1.18 8.73
N LEU A 48 12.84 0.00 8.58
CA LEU A 48 12.60 0.93 7.49
C LEU A 48 13.80 0.87 6.55
N VAL A 49 13.56 0.60 5.26
CA VAL A 49 14.60 0.27 4.27
C VAL A 49 14.50 1.18 3.06
N HIS A 50 15.64 1.67 2.58
CA HIS A 50 15.72 2.37 1.31
C HIS A 50 15.68 1.39 0.12
N ASP A 51 14.78 1.64 -0.84
CA ASP A 51 14.59 0.84 -2.06
C ASP A 51 15.14 1.60 -3.28
N PRO A 52 16.25 1.16 -3.90
CA PRO A 52 16.85 1.86 -5.03
C PRO A 52 15.88 2.03 -6.20
N GLY A 53 15.71 3.26 -6.69
CA GLY A 53 14.75 3.58 -7.75
C GLY A 53 13.32 3.85 -7.25
N ARG A 54 13.13 3.96 -5.93
CA ARG A 54 11.95 4.51 -5.27
C ARG A 54 12.38 5.66 -4.36
N GLY A 55 11.68 6.79 -4.44
CA GLY A 55 11.95 7.94 -3.56
C GLY A 55 11.49 7.75 -2.12
N ALA A 56 10.36 7.03 -1.92
CA ALA A 56 9.82 6.77 -0.59
C ALA A 56 10.46 5.52 0.06
N PRO A 57 10.75 5.55 1.38
CA PRO A 57 11.25 4.38 2.09
C PRO A 57 10.18 3.28 2.17
N LEU A 58 10.64 2.02 2.24
CA LEU A 58 9.78 0.87 2.50
C LEU A 58 9.77 0.55 3.98
N VAL A 59 8.60 0.26 4.52
CA VAL A 59 8.44 -0.34 5.85
C VAL A 59 8.32 -1.84 5.70
N ARG A 60 9.09 -2.61 6.49
CA ARG A 60 8.94 -4.07 6.58
C ARG A 60 8.23 -4.41 7.87
N VAL A 61 7.06 -5.03 7.74
CA VAL A 61 6.18 -5.35 8.86
C VAL A 61 6.04 -6.86 8.96
N GLN A 62 6.19 -7.36 10.17
CA GLN A 62 6.01 -8.77 10.46
C GLN A 62 4.68 -9.00 11.17
N PHE A 63 3.86 -9.85 10.58
CA PHE A 63 2.59 -10.32 11.12
C PHE A 63 2.70 -11.77 11.56
N ASN A 64 1.84 -12.17 12.50
CA ASN A 64 1.58 -13.57 12.78
C ASN A 64 0.47 -14.05 11.83
N SER A 65 0.66 -15.19 11.17
CA SER A 65 -0.39 -15.73 10.30
C SER A 65 -1.60 -16.15 11.15
N PRO A 66 -2.83 -15.74 10.79
CA PRO A 66 -4.04 -16.15 11.52
C PRO A 66 -4.42 -17.62 11.27
N TYR A 67 -3.89 -18.25 10.22
CA TYR A 67 -4.27 -19.60 9.80
C TYR A 67 -3.20 -20.67 10.03
N LYS A 68 -1.92 -20.28 10.14
CA LYS A 68 -0.79 -21.21 10.29
C LYS A 68 0.17 -20.69 11.37
N TYR A 69 0.90 -21.58 12.02
CA TYR A 69 1.98 -21.19 12.94
C TYR A 69 3.21 -20.70 12.16
N LYS A 70 3.12 -19.51 11.55
CA LYS A 70 4.19 -18.89 10.76
C LYS A 70 4.12 -17.37 10.84
N LYS A 71 5.28 -16.73 10.77
CA LYS A 71 5.39 -15.26 10.60
C LYS A 71 5.34 -14.89 9.12
N ILE A 72 4.53 -13.90 8.79
CA ILE A 72 4.38 -13.34 7.43
C ILE A 72 5.08 -11.99 7.43
N ASN A 73 6.04 -11.81 6.54
CA ASN A 73 6.71 -10.52 6.34
C ASN A 73 6.08 -9.86 5.13
N GLU A 74 5.56 -8.65 5.33
CA GLU A 74 4.97 -7.81 4.28
C GLU A 74 5.76 -6.50 4.22
N GLN A 75 5.71 -5.81 3.08
CA GLN A 75 6.39 -4.53 2.93
C GLN A 75 5.63 -3.58 2.00
N TRP A 76 5.54 -2.32 2.39
CA TRP A 76 4.90 -1.26 1.61
C TRP A 76 5.58 0.08 1.83
N THR A 77 5.09 1.13 1.18
CA THR A 77 5.64 2.48 1.36
C THR A 77 5.36 2.97 2.78
N ALA A 78 6.39 3.45 3.50
CA ALA A 78 6.23 3.94 4.85
C ALA A 78 5.41 5.24 4.90
N THR A 79 4.56 5.36 5.91
CA THR A 79 3.88 6.62 6.25
C THR A 79 4.81 7.46 7.12
N GLU A 80 4.78 8.78 6.96
CA GLU A 80 5.59 9.68 7.77
C GLU A 80 5.29 9.49 9.26
N GLY A 81 6.33 9.57 10.09
CA GLY A 81 6.25 9.30 11.53
C GLY A 81 6.28 7.81 11.91
N THR A 82 6.35 6.88 10.95
CA THR A 82 6.54 5.46 11.28
C THR A 82 7.97 5.17 11.76
N TYR A 83 8.10 4.32 12.77
CA TYR A 83 9.38 3.98 13.39
C TYR A 83 9.52 2.48 13.68
N THR A 84 10.74 2.01 13.88
CA THR A 84 11.04 0.61 14.17
C THR A 84 10.50 0.19 15.53
N GLY A 85 9.86 -0.98 15.60
CA GLY A 85 9.21 -1.48 16.81
C GLY A 85 7.77 -1.00 17.00
N GLN A 86 7.29 -0.05 16.19
CA GLN A 86 5.89 0.38 16.20
C GLN A 86 4.95 -0.79 15.85
N PHE A 87 3.80 -0.84 16.53
CA PHE A 87 2.69 -1.72 16.15
C PHE A 87 1.84 -1.05 15.07
N ILE A 88 1.63 -1.78 13.97
CA ILE A 88 0.71 -1.38 12.91
C ILE A 88 -0.50 -2.32 12.95
N TYR A 89 -1.69 -1.74 12.92
CA TYR A 89 -2.95 -2.44 12.89
C TYR A 89 -3.57 -2.32 11.51
N CYS A 90 -3.94 -3.45 10.91
CA CYS A 90 -4.61 -3.51 9.62
C CYS A 90 -6.01 -4.11 9.78
N GLY A 91 -7.05 -3.39 9.35
CA GLY A 91 -8.41 -3.91 9.26
C GLY A 91 -9.49 -2.93 9.67
N LYS A 92 -10.75 -3.32 9.49
CA LYS A 92 -11.94 -2.49 9.72
C LYS A 92 -12.08 -1.98 11.16
N ARG A 93 -11.62 -2.77 12.14
CA ARG A 93 -11.69 -2.41 13.58
C ARG A 93 -10.40 -1.80 14.12
N ALA A 94 -9.44 -1.47 13.26
CA ALA A 94 -8.22 -0.80 13.69
C ALA A 94 -8.52 0.65 14.09
N THR A 95 -7.66 1.23 14.94
CA THR A 95 -7.76 2.63 15.33
C THR A 95 -7.18 3.53 14.26
N LEU A 96 -7.76 4.71 14.07
CA LEU A 96 -7.25 5.69 13.11
C LEU A 96 -6.01 6.40 13.67
N ILE A 97 -4.83 5.85 13.35
CA ILE A 97 -3.52 6.36 13.76
C ILE A 97 -2.60 6.32 12.54
N PRO A 98 -1.67 7.29 12.37
CA PRO A 98 -0.68 7.26 11.30
C PRO A 98 0.08 5.93 11.24
N GLY A 99 0.08 5.30 10.07
CA GLY A 99 0.71 4.00 9.82
C GLY A 99 -0.24 2.80 9.87
N ASN A 100 -1.43 2.94 10.48
CA ASN A 100 -2.47 1.90 10.43
C ASN A 100 -3.14 1.86 9.06
N ILE A 101 -3.65 0.68 8.71
CA ILE A 101 -4.33 0.42 7.44
C ILE A 101 -5.81 0.14 7.75
N LEU A 102 -6.69 1.00 7.25
CA LEU A 102 -8.14 0.90 7.46
C LEU A 102 -8.87 1.03 6.11
N PRO A 103 -10.09 0.49 5.99
CA PRO A 103 -10.92 0.74 4.81
C PRO A 103 -11.41 2.19 4.79
N LEU A 104 -11.57 2.75 3.58
CA LEU A 104 -11.95 4.16 3.38
C LEU A 104 -13.27 4.53 4.05
N GLU A 105 -14.24 3.61 4.08
CA GLU A 105 -15.55 3.79 4.74
C GLU A 105 -15.45 4.15 6.23
N SER A 106 -14.38 3.71 6.91
CA SER A 106 -14.20 3.89 8.35
C SER A 106 -13.49 5.20 8.72
N MET A 107 -12.91 5.88 7.73
CA MET A 107 -12.12 7.08 7.94
C MET A 107 -13.00 8.33 7.74
N PRO A 108 -12.99 9.32 8.63
CA PRO A 108 -13.76 10.54 8.43
C PRO A 108 -13.24 11.34 7.22
N PRO A 109 -14.12 12.12 6.56
CA PRO A 109 -13.70 13.11 5.57
C PRO A 109 -12.65 14.09 6.13
N GLY A 110 -11.77 14.56 5.27
CA GLY A 110 -10.62 15.41 5.61
C GLY A 110 -9.35 14.63 5.97
N THR A 111 -9.44 13.31 6.21
CA THR A 111 -8.27 12.48 6.52
C THR A 111 -7.28 12.39 5.37
N VAL A 112 -6.00 12.55 5.70
CA VAL A 112 -4.88 12.42 4.78
C VAL A 112 -4.37 10.99 4.83
N ILE A 113 -4.31 10.34 3.67
CA ILE A 113 -3.99 8.92 3.51
C ILE A 113 -2.94 8.71 2.41
N ASN A 114 -2.27 7.57 2.44
CA ASN A 114 -1.34 7.14 1.40
C ASN A 114 -1.60 5.68 1.02
N ASN A 115 -1.00 5.24 -0.09
CA ASN A 115 -1.04 3.85 -0.58
C ASN A 115 -2.47 3.31 -0.81
N VAL A 116 -3.35 4.12 -1.40
CA VAL A 116 -4.78 3.81 -1.61
C VAL A 116 -4.96 2.76 -2.72
N GLU A 117 -5.87 1.82 -2.49
CA GLU A 117 -6.27 0.81 -3.47
C GLU A 117 -7.18 1.41 -4.56
N LYS A 118 -6.99 1.03 -5.83
CA LYS A 118 -7.92 1.44 -6.91
C LYS A 118 -9.18 0.58 -6.87
N GLN A 119 -9.00 -0.71 -6.62
CA GLN A 119 -10.06 -1.69 -6.37
C GLN A 119 -9.73 -2.46 -5.10
N ALA A 120 -10.74 -2.81 -4.32
CA ALA A 120 -10.55 -3.54 -3.07
C ALA A 120 -9.71 -4.83 -3.29
N GLY A 121 -8.59 -4.94 -2.59
CA GLY A 121 -7.65 -6.05 -2.66
C GLY A 121 -6.53 -5.93 -3.69
N ASP A 122 -6.40 -4.81 -4.40
CA ASP A 122 -5.33 -4.60 -5.40
C ASP A 122 -3.95 -4.22 -4.80
N LYS A 123 -3.87 -4.16 -3.48
CA LYS A 123 -2.68 -3.97 -2.65
C LYS A 123 -2.01 -2.59 -2.79
N GLY A 124 -2.79 -1.57 -3.13
CA GLY A 124 -2.40 -0.17 -3.13
C GLY A 124 -1.75 0.26 -4.45
N LYS A 125 -2.36 1.26 -5.11
CA LYS A 125 -1.96 1.79 -6.42
C LYS A 125 -1.72 3.30 -6.43
N PHE A 126 -2.47 4.05 -5.63
CA PHE A 126 -2.41 5.52 -5.61
C PHE A 126 -1.64 6.06 -4.40
N ALA A 127 -1.16 7.31 -4.49
CA ALA A 127 -0.45 8.02 -3.43
C ALA A 127 0.71 7.22 -2.79
N LYS A 128 1.64 6.72 -3.63
CA LYS A 128 2.78 5.86 -3.19
C LYS A 128 4.15 6.53 -3.27
N THR A 129 4.22 7.70 -3.88
CA THR A 129 5.46 8.45 -4.10
C THR A 129 5.87 9.17 -2.81
N SER A 130 7.13 9.59 -2.71
CA SER A 130 7.62 10.40 -1.59
C SER A 130 6.83 11.71 -1.52
N GLY A 131 6.25 12.01 -0.36
CA GLY A 131 5.39 13.17 -0.15
C GLY A 131 4.04 13.14 -0.87
N GLY A 132 3.73 12.06 -1.61
CA GLY A 132 2.44 11.89 -2.26
C GLY A 132 1.39 11.43 -1.25
N PHE A 133 0.26 12.13 -1.21
CA PHE A 133 -0.89 11.78 -0.36
C PHE A 133 -2.19 11.90 -1.15
N ALA A 134 -3.24 11.34 -0.59
CA ALA A 134 -4.62 11.55 -1.01
C ALA A 134 -5.42 12.05 0.20
N GLN A 135 -6.52 12.74 -0.06
CA GLN A 135 -7.43 13.22 0.98
C GLN A 135 -8.84 12.70 0.70
N ILE A 136 -9.51 12.23 1.75
CA ILE A 136 -10.92 11.85 1.64
C ILE A 136 -11.76 13.13 1.64
N ILE A 137 -12.47 13.40 0.55
CA ILE A 137 -13.29 14.61 0.44
C ILE A 137 -14.67 14.41 1.06
N GLN A 138 -15.35 13.33 0.68
CA GLN A 138 -16.72 13.05 1.11
C GLN A 138 -17.04 11.56 0.91
N HIS A 139 -17.92 11.03 1.76
CA HIS A 139 -18.55 9.73 1.54
C HIS A 139 -19.89 9.92 0.86
N ILE A 140 -20.08 9.22 -0.26
CA ILE A 140 -21.35 9.24 -0.99
C ILE A 140 -22.10 7.96 -0.64
N GLU A 141 -23.26 8.11 -0.01
CA GLU A 141 -24.17 6.99 0.20
C GLU A 141 -25.07 6.87 -1.03
N VAL A 142 -24.98 5.73 -1.71
CA VAL A 142 -25.92 5.41 -2.79
C VAL A 142 -27.17 4.82 -2.12
N ILE A 143 -28.20 5.65 -1.98
CA ILE A 143 -29.52 5.19 -1.55
C ILE A 143 -30.21 4.58 -2.78
N GLU A 144 -30.30 3.26 -2.83
CA GLU A 144 -31.18 2.59 -3.80
C GLU A 144 -32.62 2.93 -3.43
N ILE A 145 -33.28 3.75 -4.26
CA ILE A 145 -34.71 4.02 -4.13
C ILE A 145 -35.43 2.74 -4.58
N PRO A 146 -36.25 2.10 -3.71
CA PRO A 146 -37.06 0.96 -4.15
C PRO A 146 -38.06 1.45 -5.20
N ASN A 147 -38.02 0.81 -6.39
CA ASN A 147 -39.08 0.93 -7.39
C ASN A 147 -40.38 0.28 -6.88
#